data_AF-A0A9X2LZI2-F1
#
_entry.id   AF-A0A9X2LZI2-F1
#
_cell.length_a   1.000
_cell.length_b   1.000
_cell.length_c   1.000
_cell.angle_alpha   90.00
_cell.angle_beta   90.00
_cell.angle_gamma   90.00
#
_symmetry.space_group_name_H-M   'P 1'
#
loop_
_entity.id
_entity.type
_entity.pdbx_description
1 polymer ?
#
loop_
_entity_poly.entity_id
_entity_poly.type
_entity_poly.pdbx_seq_one_letter_code
_entity_poly.pdbx_strand_id
1 'polypeptide(L)' 'MDGTAVFRADATFCPQTGKNGQGTSFASYNYPDRLIRHYENKVYIASNGGSNAFDSATSWADDVSWRVSTPWTP' A
#
# COMPACT_ATOMS: atom_id res chain seq x y z
N MET A 1 1.66 -12.16 -15.84
CA MET A 1 3.00 -11.74 -15.36
C MET A 1 3.96 -11.88 -16.53
N ASP A 2 4.72 -10.85 -16.87
CA ASP A 2 5.64 -10.87 -18.03
C ASP A 2 7.04 -11.43 -17.70
N GLY A 3 7.31 -11.72 -16.43
CA GLY A 3 8.58 -12.31 -15.97
C GLY A 3 9.75 -11.32 -15.94
N THR A 4 9.53 -10.03 -16.20
CA THR A 4 10.60 -9.02 -16.16
C THR A 4 11.02 -8.71 -14.72
N ALA A 5 12.25 -8.22 -14.55
CA ALA A 5 12.72 -7.77 -13.23
C ALA A 5 11.92 -6.58 -12.71
N VAL A 6 11.50 -5.68 -13.61
CA VAL A 6 10.66 -4.52 -13.29
C VAL A 6 9.30 -4.98 -12.77
N PHE A 7 8.60 -5.86 -13.50
CA PHE A 7 7.32 -6.40 -13.04
C PHE A 7 7.42 -7.09 -11.68
N ARG A 8 8.48 -7.89 -11.46
CA ARG A 8 8.70 -8.52 -10.15
C ARG A 8 8.87 -7.47 -9.04
N ALA A 9 9.62 -6.41 -9.29
CA ALA A 9 9.84 -5.37 -8.31
C ALA A 9 8.55 -4.57 -8.01
N ASP A 10 7.81 -4.17 -9.06
CA ASP A 10 6.55 -3.43 -8.94
C ASP A 10 5.43 -4.25 -8.27
N ALA A 11 5.46 -5.58 -8.41
CA ALA A 11 4.50 -6.50 -7.81
C ALA A 11 4.92 -7.04 -6.44
N THR A 12 6.03 -6.56 -5.85
CA THR A 12 6.50 -7.02 -4.53
C THR A 12 6.21 -5.98 -3.45
N PHE A 13 5.60 -6.44 -2.35
CA PHE A 13 5.28 -5.61 -1.18
C PHE A 13 5.77 -6.25 0.12
N CYS A 14 6.37 -5.43 0.97
CA CYS A 14 6.92 -5.82 2.27
C CYS A 14 5.91 -5.46 3.38
N PRO A 15 5.39 -6.42 4.15
CA PRO A 15 4.48 -6.15 5.24
C PRO A 15 5.20 -5.47 6.42
N GLN A 16 4.51 -4.52 7.03
CA GLN A 16 4.93 -3.75 8.20
C GLN A 16 3.78 -3.64 9.20
N THR A 17 4.07 -3.31 10.46
CA THR A 17 3.04 -2.89 11.41
C THR A 17 2.22 -1.75 10.80
N GLY A 18 0.88 -1.85 10.88
CA GLY A 18 -0.01 -0.82 10.36
C GLY A 18 0.33 0.57 10.87
N LYS A 19 0.29 1.59 9.99
CA LYS A 19 0.67 2.96 10.35
C LYS A 19 -0.26 3.61 11.38
N ASN A 20 -1.52 3.17 11.45
CA ASN A 20 -2.45 3.52 12.53
C ASN A 20 -2.36 2.60 13.78
N GLY A 21 -1.37 1.73 13.86
CA GLY A 21 -1.20 0.76 14.96
C GLY A 21 -2.08 -0.48 14.87
N GLN A 22 -2.89 -0.64 13.81
CA GLN A 22 -3.76 -1.79 13.61
C GLN A 22 -3.48 -2.47 12.26
N GLY A 23 -3.58 -3.80 12.22
CA GLY A 23 -3.43 -4.56 10.98
C GLY A 23 -2.03 -4.47 10.37
N THR A 24 -1.97 -4.41 9.04
CA THR A 24 -0.73 -4.47 8.26
C THR A 24 -0.70 -3.36 7.24
N SER A 25 0.45 -2.72 7.11
CA SER A 25 0.77 -1.83 6.02
C SER A 25 1.70 -2.53 5.04
N PHE A 26 1.49 -2.34 3.74
CA PHE A 26 2.24 -3.01 2.68
C PHE A 26 3.08 -1.99 1.92
N ALA A 27 4.38 -1.92 2.21
CA ALA A 27 5.31 -1.00 1.55
C ALA A 27 5.80 -1.60 0.22
N SER A 28 5.89 -0.79 -0.83
CA SER A 28 6.47 -1.23 -2.11
C SER A 28 7.95 -1.59 -1.94
N TYR A 29 8.39 -2.67 -2.61
CA TYR A 29 9.78 -3.09 -2.55
C TYR A 29 10.74 -2.10 -3.21
N ASN A 30 10.39 -1.59 -4.40
CA ASN A 30 11.22 -0.66 -5.15
C ASN A 30 10.93 0.82 -4.87
N TYR A 31 9.84 1.13 -4.17
CA TYR A 31 9.53 2.47 -3.62
C TYR A 31 9.15 2.39 -2.13
N PRO A 32 10.12 2.18 -1.21
CA PRO A 32 9.84 1.86 0.19
C PRO A 32 9.10 2.94 1.00
N ASP A 33 9.06 4.16 0.50
CA ASP A 33 8.31 5.30 1.05
C ASP A 33 6.83 5.29 0.64
N ARG A 34 6.43 4.41 -0.29
CA ARG A 34 5.06 4.29 -0.81
C ARG A 34 4.39 3.01 -0.33
N LEU A 35 3.18 3.14 0.19
CA LEU A 35 2.39 2.05 0.74
C LEU A 35 1.11 1.84 -0.06
N ILE A 36 0.58 0.61 -0.07
CA ILE A 36 -0.76 0.33 -0.59
C ILE A 36 -1.77 1.17 0.20
N ARG A 37 -2.42 2.10 -0.49
CA ARG A 37 -3.35 3.09 0.05
C ARG A 37 -4.69 2.99 -0.65
N HIS A 38 -5.78 3.00 0.11
CA HIS A 38 -7.10 3.30 -0.44
C HIS A 38 -7.25 4.83 -0.58
N TYR A 39 -7.75 5.31 -1.73
CA TYR A 39 -8.09 6.72 -1.92
C TYR A 39 -9.24 6.83 -2.91
N GLU A 40 -10.35 7.45 -2.50
CA GLU A 40 -11.58 7.57 -3.31
C GLU A 40 -12.02 6.23 -3.95
N ASN A 41 -12.05 5.17 -3.15
CA ASN A 41 -12.42 3.80 -3.56
C ASN A 41 -11.52 3.17 -4.64
N LYS A 42 -10.34 3.72 -4.88
CA LYS A 42 -9.27 3.13 -5.71
C LYS A 42 -8.08 2.75 -4.83
N VAL A 43 -7.18 1.94 -5.38
CA VAL A 43 -5.94 1.51 -4.73
C VAL A 43 -4.75 2.11 -5.46
N TYR A 44 -3.84 2.72 -4.70
CA TYR A 44 -2.59 3.31 -5.18
C TYR A 44 -1.42 2.84 -4.32
N ILE A 45 -0.20 3.08 -4.78
CA ILE A 45 0.97 3.20 -3.90
C ILE A 45 1.22 4.67 -3.61
N ALA A 46 1.16 5.06 -2.34
CA ALA A 46 1.16 6.48 -1.97
C ALA A 46 2.11 6.78 -0.81
N SER A 47 2.74 7.95 -0.89
CA SER A 47 3.54 8.52 0.19
C SER A 47 2.67 9.33 1.14
N ASN A 48 3.19 9.64 2.33
CA ASN A 48 2.51 10.52 3.30
C ASN A 48 2.76 11.99 2.96
N GLY A 49 2.04 12.51 1.98
CA GLY A 49 2.34 13.78 1.31
C GLY A 49 3.02 13.56 -0.04
N GLY A 50 2.70 14.38 -1.04
CA GLY A 50 3.25 14.28 -2.39
C GLY A 50 2.52 15.17 -3.38
N SER A 51 2.92 15.11 -4.66
CA SER A 51 2.33 15.91 -5.73
C SER A 51 1.05 15.32 -6.31
N ASN A 52 0.79 14.03 -6.09
CA ASN A 52 -0.44 13.40 -6.55
C ASN A 52 -1.56 13.61 -5.53
N ALA A 53 -2.82 13.72 -5.99
CA ALA A 53 -3.96 13.84 -5.09
C ALA A 53 -4.07 12.66 -4.09
N PHE A 54 -3.75 11.45 -4.52
CA PHE A 54 -3.74 10.25 -3.68
C PHE A 54 -2.59 10.22 -2.65
N ASP A 55 -1.59 11.08 -2.77
CA ASP A 55 -0.52 11.24 -1.77
C ASP A 55 -0.96 12.17 -0.61
N SER A 56 -2.26 12.53 -0.50
CA SER A 56 -2.75 13.36 0.60
C SER A 56 -2.41 12.79 1.98
N ALA A 57 -1.86 13.64 2.85
CA ALA A 57 -1.56 13.31 4.24
C ALA A 57 -2.83 13.14 5.10
N THR A 58 -3.98 13.64 4.64
CA THR A 58 -5.27 13.45 5.31
C THR A 58 -5.61 11.96 5.36
N SER A 59 -5.94 11.47 6.55
CA SER A 59 -6.26 10.07 6.85
C SER A 59 -5.15 9.06 6.49
N TRP A 60 -3.90 9.54 6.28
CA TRP A 60 -2.89 8.71 5.65
C TRP A 60 -2.61 7.40 6.37
N ALA A 61 -2.46 7.46 7.69
CA ALA A 61 -2.17 6.30 8.51
C ALA A 61 -3.29 5.24 8.50
N ASP A 62 -4.56 5.65 8.39
CA ASP A 62 -5.70 4.75 8.39
C ASP A 62 -5.87 4.05 7.04
N ASP A 63 -5.77 4.82 5.97
CA ASP A 63 -6.02 4.35 4.60
C ASP A 63 -4.92 3.40 4.07
N VAL A 64 -3.75 3.37 4.70
CA VAL A 64 -2.64 2.45 4.38
C VAL A 64 -2.57 1.25 5.34
N SER A 65 -3.52 1.13 6.27
CA SER A 65 -3.60 0.06 7.26
C SER A 65 -4.74 -0.88 6.93
N TRP A 66 -4.40 -2.14 6.64
CA TRP A 66 -5.36 -3.15 6.22
C TRP A 66 -5.48 -4.25 7.27
N ARG A 67 -6.71 -4.62 7.62
CA ARG A 67 -6.95 -5.83 8.43
C ARG A 67 -6.95 -7.06 7.52
N VAL A 68 -6.05 -7.99 7.80
CA VAL A 68 -6.04 -9.29 7.11
C VAL A 68 -7.14 -10.17 7.70
N SER A 69 -8.01 -10.69 6.85
CA SER A 69 -9.09 -11.60 7.22
C SER A 69 -9.02 -12.90 6.43
N THR A 70 -9.86 -13.86 6.79
CA THR A 70 -10.08 -15.04 5.95
C THR A 70 -10.58 -14.62 4.57
N PRO A 71 -10.11 -15.26 3.48
CA PRO A 71 -10.61 -15.00 2.14
C PRO A 71 -12.09 -15.42 2.02
N TRP A 72 -12.84 -14.79 1.12
CA TRP A 72 -14.26 -15.10 0.90
C TRP A 72 -14.48 -16.43 0.15
N THR A 73 -13.49 -16.85 -0.64
CA THR A 73 -13.49 -18.13 -1.36
C THR A 73 -12.13 -18.81 -1.16
N PRO A 74 -12.09 -20.14 -0.95
CA PRO A 74 -10.85 -20.90 -0.92
C PRO A 74 -10.05 -20.82 -2.22
#